data_AF-A0A821X7I2-F1
#
_entry.id   AF-A0A821X7I2-F1
#
_cell.length_a   1.000
_cell.length_b   1.000
_cell.length_c   1.000
_cell.angle_alpha   90.00
_cell.angle_beta   90.00
_cell.angle_gamma   90.00
#
_symmetry.space_group_name_H-M   'P 1'
#
loop_
_entity.id
_entity.type
_entity.pdbx_description
1 polymer ?
#
loop_
_entity_poly.entity_id
_entity_poly.type
_entity_poly.pdbx_seq_one_letter_code
_entity_poly.pdbx_strand_id
1 'polypeptide(L)'
;TLPLTHPSWSASLNNLGVIYRQQDDYDQALEYYIQALQVETIALAFDHLDLADTYNSLCTLCCDQAKYKKALEMAELRLNILKKHFGDDNEQVQQTKLNIGEINEEINRQSPYNEQLGLQTEF
;
A
#
# COMPACT_ATOMS: atom_id res chain seq x y z
N THR A 1 26.45 -8.70 -18.50
CA THR A 1 25.15 -8.78 -17.83
C THR A 1 24.84 -7.39 -17.32
N LEU A 2 23.73 -6.75 -17.74
CA LEU A 2 23.30 -5.53 -17.05
C LEU A 2 23.03 -5.93 -15.60
N PRO A 3 23.61 -5.26 -14.59
CA PRO A 3 23.33 -5.60 -13.20
C PRO A 3 21.82 -5.42 -12.97
N LEU A 4 21.21 -6.31 -12.18
CA LEU A 4 19.80 -6.34 -11.77
C LEU A 4 19.39 -5.09 -10.93
N THR A 5 20.07 -3.96 -11.10
CA THR A 5 20.09 -2.82 -10.19
C THR A 5 19.64 -1.53 -10.86
N HIS A 6 19.02 -1.60 -12.05
CA HIS A 6 18.50 -0.40 -12.68
C HIS A 6 17.09 -0.11 -12.13
N PRO A 7 16.86 1.06 -11.48
CA PRO A 7 15.57 1.41 -10.87
C PRO A 7 14.37 1.32 -11.84
N SER A 8 14.61 1.45 -13.15
CA SER A 8 13.55 1.27 -14.15
C SER A 8 12.93 -0.13 -14.18
N TRP A 9 13.60 -1.14 -13.61
CA TRP A 9 13.03 -2.48 -13.52
C TRP A 9 11.94 -2.56 -12.47
N SER A 10 12.13 -2.02 -11.26
CA SER A 10 11.07 -2.04 -10.25
C SER A 10 9.84 -1.26 -10.71
N ALA A 11 10.03 -0.14 -11.40
CA ALA A 11 8.93 0.60 -12.04
C ALA A 11 8.15 -0.27 -13.06
N SER A 12 8.84 -1.09 -13.85
CA SER A 12 8.19 -2.00 -14.80
C SER A 12 7.41 -3.11 -14.10
N LEU A 13 7.95 -3.66 -13.00
CA LEU A 13 7.28 -4.65 -12.16
C LEU A 13 6.03 -4.04 -11.51
N ASN A 14 6.13 -2.84 -10.95
CA ASN A 14 4.97 -2.10 -10.42
C ASN A 14 3.87 -1.93 -11.48
N ASN A 15 4.24 -1.56 -12.70
CA ASN A 15 3.26 -1.43 -13.79
C ASN A 15 2.58 -2.76 -14.14
N LEU A 16 3.33 -3.88 -14.15
CA LEU A 16 2.73 -5.21 -14.31
C LEU A 16 1.76 -5.52 -13.16
N GLY A 17 2.14 -5.22 -11.93
CA GLY A 17 1.26 -5.37 -10.77
C GLY A 17 -0.04 -4.58 -10.91
N VAL A 18 0.03 -3.34 -11.42
CA VAL A 18 -1.16 -2.51 -11.67
C VAL A 18 -2.05 -3.13 -12.74
N ILE A 19 -1.47 -3.64 -13.83
CA ILE A 19 -2.21 -4.29 -14.92
C ILE A 19 -2.98 -5.51 -14.40
N TYR A 20 -2.33 -6.40 -13.64
CA TYR A 20 -2.99 -7.59 -13.08
C TYR A 20 -4.04 -7.22 -12.03
N ARG A 21 -3.80 -6.20 -11.20
CA ARG A 21 -4.81 -5.70 -10.26
C ARG A 21 -6.05 -5.20 -10.98
N GLN A 22 -5.90 -4.49 -12.10
CA GLN A 22 -7.03 -4.02 -12.92
C GLN A 22 -7.82 -5.16 -13.60
N GLN A 23 -7.25 -6.37 -13.64
CA GLN A 23 -7.90 -7.58 -14.15
C GLN A 23 -8.45 -8.45 -13.01
N ASP A 24 -8.48 -7.95 -11.77
CA ASP A 24 -8.84 -8.69 -10.55
C ASP A 24 -7.93 -9.90 -10.26
N ASP A 25 -6.78 -10.03 -10.94
CA ASP A 25 -5.75 -11.03 -10.65
C ASP A 25 -4.81 -10.52 -9.54
N TYR A 26 -5.34 -10.55 -8.33
CA TYR A 26 -4.67 -9.99 -7.17
C TYR A 26 -3.43 -10.78 -6.73
N ASP A 27 -3.36 -12.07 -7.03
CA ASP A 27 -2.22 -12.91 -6.67
C ASP A 27 -1.02 -12.60 -7.56
N GLN A 28 -1.23 -12.46 -8.88
CA GLN A 28 -0.18 -11.98 -9.78
C GLN A 28 0.22 -10.54 -9.45
N ALA A 29 -0.75 -9.66 -9.16
CA ALA A 29 -0.46 -8.29 -8.76
C ALA A 29 0.48 -8.25 -7.54
N LEU A 30 0.19 -9.05 -6.51
CA LEU A 30 1.01 -9.15 -5.31
C LEU A 30 2.43 -9.63 -5.62
N GLU A 31 2.57 -10.65 -6.47
CA GLU A 31 3.87 -11.19 -6.87
C GLU A 31 4.76 -10.11 -7.48
N TYR A 32 4.23 -9.33 -8.42
CA TYR A 32 4.99 -8.27 -9.08
C TYR A 32 5.37 -7.13 -8.15
N TYR A 33 4.47 -6.70 -7.26
CA TYR A 33 4.80 -5.67 -6.26
C TYR A 33 5.87 -6.15 -5.26
N ILE A 34 5.85 -7.42 -4.85
CA ILE A 34 6.89 -8.00 -4.00
C ILE A 34 8.24 -8.04 -4.73
N GLN A 35 8.25 -8.42 -6.01
CA GLN A 35 9.48 -8.39 -6.81
C GLN A 35 10.01 -6.95 -6.97
N ALA A 36 9.13 -5.95 -7.15
CA ALA A 36 9.52 -4.55 -7.17
C ALA A 36 10.20 -4.12 -5.87
N LEU A 37 9.60 -4.43 -4.71
CA LEU A 37 10.22 -4.18 -3.39
C LEU A 37 11.57 -4.87 -3.23
N GLN A 38 11.73 -6.10 -3.71
CA GLN A 38 13.01 -6.81 -3.62
C GLN A 38 14.12 -6.10 -4.41
N VAL A 39 13.81 -5.61 -5.62
CA VAL A 39 14.77 -4.83 -6.40
C VAL A 39 15.09 -3.51 -5.70
N GLU A 40 14.08 -2.80 -5.21
CA GLU A 40 14.22 -1.50 -4.54
C GLU A 40 15.02 -1.60 -3.24
N THR A 41 14.74 -2.59 -2.39
CA THR A 41 15.46 -2.80 -1.13
C THR A 41 16.94 -3.17 -1.30
N ILE A 42 17.31 -3.76 -2.45
CA ILE A 42 18.71 -4.07 -2.79
C ILE A 42 19.41 -2.87 -3.42
N ALA A 43 18.71 -2.09 -4.26
CA ALA A 43 19.31 -1.06 -5.09
C ALA A 43 19.25 0.36 -4.49
N LEU A 44 18.32 0.61 -3.57
CA LEU A 44 17.96 1.95 -3.10
C LEU A 44 18.16 2.12 -1.59
N ALA A 45 18.22 3.37 -1.14
CA ALA A 45 18.12 3.69 0.27
C ALA A 45 16.74 3.29 0.82
N PHE A 46 16.68 2.94 2.10
CA PHE A 46 15.45 2.46 2.76
C PHE A 46 14.30 3.47 2.78
N ASP A 47 14.59 4.72 2.45
CA ASP A 47 13.64 5.83 2.39
C ASP A 47 13.42 6.35 0.96
N HIS A 48 13.88 5.66 -0.07
CA HIS A 48 13.69 6.12 -1.45
C HIS A 48 12.21 6.23 -1.84
N LEU A 49 11.84 7.23 -2.64
CA LEU A 49 10.44 7.49 -3.02
C LEU A 49 9.80 6.33 -3.80
N ASP A 50 10.57 5.61 -4.62
CA ASP A 50 10.07 4.40 -5.31
C ASP A 50 9.48 3.36 -4.35
N LEU A 51 10.08 3.19 -3.15
CA LEU A 51 9.49 2.31 -2.11
C LEU A 51 8.12 2.82 -1.67
N ALA A 52 7.94 4.15 -1.56
CA ALA A 52 6.68 4.76 -1.18
C ALA A 52 5.58 4.50 -2.22
N ASP A 53 5.93 4.51 -3.51
CA ASP A 53 5.02 4.20 -4.61
C ASP A 53 4.63 2.71 -4.64
N THR A 54 5.59 1.83 -4.39
CA THR A 54 5.32 0.38 -4.26
C THR A 54 4.44 0.08 -3.05
N TYR A 55 4.71 0.70 -1.88
CA TYR A 55 3.86 0.58 -0.71
C TYR A 55 2.44 1.13 -0.94
N ASN A 56 2.28 2.21 -1.71
CA ASN A 56 0.96 2.70 -2.11
C ASN A 56 0.19 1.64 -2.90
N SER A 57 0.86 0.99 -3.85
CA SER A 57 0.25 -0.02 -4.72
C SER A 57 -0.17 -1.27 -3.94
N LEU A 58 0.68 -1.71 -2.99
CA LEU A 58 0.36 -2.80 -2.05
C LEU A 58 -0.77 -2.44 -1.08
N CYS A 59 -0.81 -1.18 -0.60
CA CYS A 59 -1.90 -0.68 0.23
C CYS A 59 -3.24 -0.81 -0.51
N THR A 60 -3.32 -0.30 -1.74
CA THR A 60 -4.54 -0.42 -2.57
C THR A 60 -4.92 -1.87 -2.80
N LEU A 61 -3.96 -2.72 -3.19
CA LEU A 61 -4.22 -4.15 -3.40
C LEU A 61 -4.78 -4.83 -2.13
N CYS A 62 -4.26 -4.48 -0.96
CA CYS A 62 -4.76 -5.01 0.31
C CYS A 62 -6.18 -4.50 0.60
N CYS A 63 -6.50 -3.24 0.28
CA CYS A 63 -7.87 -2.72 0.39
C CYS A 63 -8.83 -3.46 -0.55
N ASP A 64 -8.44 -3.69 -1.80
CA ASP A 64 -9.25 -4.43 -2.80
C ASP A 64 -9.57 -5.86 -2.32
N GLN A 65 -8.66 -6.46 -1.54
CA GLN A 65 -8.85 -7.78 -0.93
C GLN A 65 -9.46 -7.73 0.49
N ALA A 66 -9.93 -6.58 0.96
CA ALA A 66 -10.45 -6.34 2.31
C ALA A 66 -9.47 -6.73 3.46
N LYS A 67 -8.16 -6.73 3.18
CA LYS A 67 -7.07 -7.01 4.13
C LYS A 67 -6.60 -5.73 4.81
N TYR A 68 -7.52 -5.01 5.45
CA TYR A 68 -7.29 -3.63 5.90
C TYR A 68 -6.14 -3.45 6.90
N LYS A 69 -5.88 -4.44 7.78
CA LYS A 69 -4.71 -4.39 8.68
C LYS A 69 -3.38 -4.34 7.92
N LYS A 70 -3.25 -5.14 6.85
CA LYS A 70 -2.06 -5.11 5.99
C LYS A 70 -2.00 -3.82 5.17
N ALA A 71 -3.15 -3.32 4.71
CA ALA A 71 -3.21 -2.04 4.01
C ALA A 71 -2.71 -0.90 4.91
N LEU A 72 -3.10 -0.90 6.19
CA LEU A 72 -2.64 0.07 7.19
C LEU A 72 -1.12 0.05 7.34
N GLU A 73 -0.52 -1.13 7.51
CA GLU A 73 0.94 -1.28 7.60
C GLU A 73 1.66 -0.67 6.38
N MET A 74 1.15 -0.92 5.17
CA MET A 74 1.74 -0.38 3.94
C MET A 74 1.57 1.15 3.84
N ALA A 75 0.41 1.67 4.23
CA ALA A 75 0.15 3.10 4.24
C ALA A 75 1.04 3.85 5.25
N GLU A 76 1.32 3.26 6.41
CA GLU A 76 2.23 3.80 7.42
C GLU A 76 3.69 3.83 6.93
N LEU A 77 4.14 2.77 6.25
CA LEU A 77 5.48 2.73 5.64
C LEU A 77 5.63 3.82 4.57
N ARG A 78 4.64 3.96 3.69
CA ARG A 78 4.58 5.07 2.72
C ARG A 78 4.62 6.43 3.41
N LEU A 79 3.80 6.63 4.44
CA LEU A 79 3.71 7.90 5.17
C LEU A 79 5.07 8.31 5.75
N ASN A 80 5.78 7.36 6.36
CA ASN A 80 7.10 7.61 6.95
C ASN A 80 8.12 8.10 5.92
N ILE A 81 8.14 7.49 4.73
CA ILE A 81 9.03 7.89 3.63
C ILE A 81 8.70 9.30 3.14
N LEU A 82 7.42 9.56 2.86
CA LEU A 82 6.98 10.85 2.33
C LEU A 82 7.22 11.99 3.34
N LYS A 83 6.95 11.74 4.63
CA LYS A 83 7.22 12.71 5.69
C LYS A 83 8.70 13.07 5.79
N LYS A 84 9.59 12.09 5.61
CA LYS A 84 11.04 12.31 5.65
C LYS A 84 11.52 13.17 4.48
N HIS A 85 10.94 12.99 3.29
CA HIS A 85 11.33 13.72 2.08
C HIS A 85 10.71 15.11 1.97
N PHE A 86 9.44 15.25 2.33
CA PHE A 86 8.65 16.44 2.00
C PHE A 86 8.12 17.20 3.22
N GLY A 87 8.22 16.64 4.42
CA GLY A 87 7.63 17.21 5.62
C GLY A 87 6.12 16.98 5.74
N ASP A 88 5.54 17.41 6.86
CA ASP A 88 4.17 17.05 7.24
C ASP A 88 3.08 17.74 6.40
N ASP A 89 3.34 18.93 5.85
CA ASP A 89 2.37 19.76 5.14
C ASP A 89 2.24 19.41 3.64
N ASN A 90 3.02 18.44 3.15
CA ASN A 90 2.98 18.02 1.76
C ASN A 90 1.65 17.32 1.41
N GLU A 91 1.11 17.61 0.23
CA GLU A 91 -0.16 17.05 -0.25
C GLU A 91 -0.18 15.52 -0.26
N GLN A 92 0.90 14.86 -0.69
CA GLN A 92 0.97 13.40 -0.70
C GLN A 92 0.98 12.81 0.73
N VAL A 93 1.60 13.51 1.68
CA VAL A 93 1.57 13.14 3.10
C VAL A 93 0.15 13.27 3.65
N GLN A 94 -0.54 14.37 3.36
CA GLN A 94 -1.93 14.59 3.78
C GLN A 94 -2.87 13.55 3.18
N GLN A 95 -2.74 13.24 1.89
CA GLN A 95 -3.53 12.20 1.24
C GLN A 95 -3.28 10.83 1.88
N THR A 96 -2.03 10.49 2.21
CA THR A 96 -1.72 9.22 2.90
C THR A 96 -2.38 9.14 4.27
N LYS A 97 -2.41 10.25 5.03
CA LYS A 97 -3.10 10.33 6.32
C LYS A 97 -4.62 10.13 6.19
N LEU A 98 -5.23 10.71 5.14
CA LEU A 98 -6.65 10.49 4.84
C LEU A 98 -6.94 9.01 4.56
N ASN A 99 -6.14 8.38 3.68
CA ASN A 99 -6.27 6.95 3.37
C ASN A 99 -6.13 6.08 4.63
N ILE A 100 -5.19 6.41 5.54
CA ILE A 100 -5.04 5.72 6.83
C ILE A 100 -6.31 5.87 7.69
N GLY A 101 -6.94 7.05 7.69
CA GLY A 101 -8.22 7.27 8.36
C GLY A 101 -9.31 6.34 7.83
N GLU A 102 -9.49 6.29 6.51
CA GLU A 102 -10.47 5.44 5.83
C GLU A 102 -10.22 3.95 6.13
N ILE A 103 -8.96 3.50 6.05
CA ILE A 103 -8.58 2.12 6.38
C ILE A 103 -8.92 1.77 7.83
N ASN A 104 -8.68 2.69 8.77
CA ASN A 104 -9.02 2.48 10.18
C ASN A 104 -10.54 2.38 10.40
N GLU A 105 -11.34 3.14 9.66
CA GLU A 105 -12.79 2.98 9.69
C GLU A 105 -13.22 1.59 9.21
N GLU A 106 -12.61 1.06 8.15
CA GLU A 106 -12.91 -0.29 7.67
C GLU A 106 -12.50 -1.37 8.67
N ILE A 107 -11.33 -1.23 9.29
CA ILE A 107 -10.90 -2.12 10.38
C ILE A 107 -11.91 -2.11 11.52
N ASN A 108 -12.43 -0.93 11.88
CA ASN A 108 -13.46 -0.81 12.90
C ASN A 108 -14.78 -1.44 12.45
N ARG A 109 -15.23 -1.22 11.21
CA ARG A 109 -16.45 -1.83 10.66
C ARG A 109 -16.40 -3.36 10.73
N GLN A 110 -15.25 -3.96 10.44
CA GLN A 110 -15.04 -5.40 10.52
C GLN A 110 -14.76 -5.93 11.95
N SER A 111 -14.74 -5.06 12.96
CA SER A 111 -14.57 -5.50 14.34
C SER A 111 -15.80 -6.29 14.78
N PRO A 112 -15.66 -7.51 15.32
CA PRO A 112 -16.78 -8.32 15.80
C PRO A 112 -17.66 -7.61 16.82
N TYR A 113 -17.09 -6.63 17.54
CA TYR A 113 -17.79 -5.79 18.50
C TYR A 113 -18.85 -4.88 17.84
N ASN A 114 -18.60 -4.38 16.62
CA ASN A 114 -19.50 -3.48 15.91
C ASN A 114 -20.61 -4.22 15.15
N GLU A 115 -20.39 -5.49 14.76
CA GLU A 115 -21.45 -6.37 14.25
C GLU A 115 -22.54 -6.63 15.30
N GLN A 116 -22.16 -6.66 16.58
CA GLN A 116 -23.07 -6.98 17.69
C GLN A 116 -24.02 -5.83 18.06
N LEU A 117 -23.64 -4.57 17.79
CA LEU A 117 -24.52 -3.40 18.00
C LEU A 117 -25.54 -3.22 16.87
N GLY A 118 -25.20 -3.60 15.63
CA GLY A 118 -26.09 -3.49 14.47
C GLY A 118 -27.31 -4.42 14.53
N LEU A 119 -27.24 -5.49 15.33
CA LEU A 119 -28.36 -6.40 15.59
C LEU A 119 -29.27 -5.94 16.76
N GLN A 120 -28.91 -4.87 17.49
CA GLN A 120 -29.68 -4.39 18.65
C GLN A 120 -30.55 -3.17 18.37
N THR A 121 -30.46 -2.55 17.18
CA THR A 121 -31.25 -1.35 16.83
C THR A 121 -32.56 -1.65 16.09
N GLU A 122 -32.97 -2.91 15.99
CA GLU A 122 -34.30 -3.31 15.49
C GLU A 122 -35.28 -3.55 16.65
N PHE A 123 -35.64 -2.51 17.41
CA PHE A 123 -36.82 -2.51 18.30
C PHE A 123 -37.48 -1.13 18.34
#